data_AF-A0A0N0A8B9-F1
#
_entry.id   AF-A0A0N0A8B9-F1
#
_cell.length_a   1.000
_cell.length_b   1.000
_cell.length_c   1.000
_cell.angle_alpha   90.00
_cell.angle_beta   90.00
_cell.angle_gamma   90.00
#
_symmetry.space_group_name_H-M   'P 1'
#
loop_
_entity.id
_entity.type
_entity.pdbx_description
1 polymer ?
#
loop_
_entity_poly.entity_id
_entity_poly.type
_entity_poly.pdbx_seq_one_letter_code
_entity_poly.pdbx_strand_id
1 'polypeptide(L)'
;MTAPAATARSAPDLTNLGIDLRHRHRLAAFERGLEEWHIRILDGEREVGSLHAARCLHYGADNLAERMTDHGGLCALAAGRLLTPDGGFAPELEEAVEQPGSLLVLDRLDLFAPFDDQSVATAVVAEVIDRLTDTYFAVVLPRTKPDADPGTRLLAQAATDLAAEPFDDELQLIDTCLAASEHAAARARASFLSRVQHPHWHLDEEEWPQEEDEGVLTARTAAVLRLAGQELSALAWQEIAALGDEPLPRGAGGVFGRLPAITLRCDGQWRRQMARAFDDLAGDLQAAGEAWTGPRCTGEEMALHLMIDRARSITANRPNAVRDLVAGLPHSHADYDWHGCSSDLFEDHDVLMLFDARLDGIEDAGSDIHQAMGIVNLAPGEWFEPFQTDHARDPGRGYRL
;
A
#
# COMPACT_ATOMS: atom_id res chain seq x y z
N MET A 1 -4.80 -63.41 6.84
CA MET A 1 -5.03 -62.01 7.24
C MET A 1 -4.94 -61.15 6.00
N THR A 2 -6.09 -60.92 5.36
CA THR A 2 -6.24 -60.10 4.16
C THR A 2 -6.27 -58.64 4.58
N ALA A 3 -5.44 -57.80 3.96
CA ALA A 3 -5.42 -56.36 4.15
C ALA A 3 -6.78 -55.74 3.81
N PRO A 4 -7.24 -54.69 4.51
CA PRO A 4 -8.48 -54.02 4.15
C PRO A 4 -8.29 -53.31 2.82
N ALA A 5 -9.25 -53.52 1.91
CA ALA A 5 -9.35 -52.81 0.65
C ALA A 5 -9.43 -51.30 0.92
N ALA A 6 -8.58 -50.53 0.25
CA ALA A 6 -8.72 -49.08 0.19
C ALA A 6 -10.10 -48.76 -0.37
N THR A 7 -10.98 -48.21 0.46
CA THR A 7 -12.25 -47.63 0.03
C THR A 7 -11.94 -46.59 -1.02
N ALA A 8 -12.41 -46.83 -2.25
CA ALA A 8 -12.42 -45.82 -3.31
C ALA A 8 -13.09 -44.56 -2.72
N ARG A 9 -12.36 -43.43 -2.71
CA ARG A 9 -12.94 -42.12 -2.41
C ARG A 9 -14.08 -41.93 -3.42
N SER A 10 -15.32 -41.89 -2.94
CA SER A 10 -16.45 -41.52 -3.79
C SER A 10 -16.17 -40.14 -4.39
N ALA A 11 -16.38 -39.98 -5.69
CA ALA A 11 -16.25 -38.68 -6.33
C ALA A 11 -17.12 -37.65 -5.58
N PRO A 12 -16.65 -36.42 -5.37
CA PRO A 12 -17.43 -35.36 -4.72
C PRO A 12 -18.76 -35.17 -5.45
N ASP A 13 -19.85 -35.00 -4.69
CA ASP A 13 -21.11 -34.52 -5.25
C ASP A 13 -20.95 -33.03 -5.53
N LEU A 14 -20.90 -32.66 -6.81
CA LEU A 14 -20.65 -31.29 -7.25
C LEU A 14 -21.94 -30.52 -7.55
N THR A 15 -23.11 -31.12 -7.30
CA THR A 15 -24.40 -30.61 -7.80
C THR A 15 -24.81 -29.26 -7.21
N ASN A 16 -24.34 -28.88 -6.03
CA ASN A 16 -24.68 -27.61 -5.37
C ASN A 16 -23.48 -26.67 -5.22
N LEU A 17 -22.41 -26.84 -6.00
CA LEU A 17 -21.23 -25.99 -5.89
C LEU A 17 -21.54 -24.55 -6.37
N GLY A 18 -21.23 -23.56 -5.53
CA GLY A 18 -21.36 -22.14 -5.79
C GLY A 18 -20.17 -21.35 -5.21
N ILE A 19 -20.15 -20.04 -5.45
CA ILE A 19 -19.09 -19.11 -5.06
C ILE A 19 -19.76 -17.82 -4.60
N ASP A 20 -19.42 -17.39 -3.40
CA ASP A 20 -19.86 -16.14 -2.80
C ASP A 20 -18.64 -15.19 -2.80
N LEU A 21 -18.68 -14.14 -3.62
CA LEU A 21 -17.60 -13.16 -3.71
C LEU A 21 -17.87 -12.07 -2.68
N ARG A 22 -16.95 -11.91 -1.73
CA ARG A 22 -17.02 -10.84 -0.73
C ARG A 22 -15.86 -9.89 -0.89
N HIS A 23 -16.18 -8.63 -1.09
CA HIS A 23 -15.22 -7.56 -1.08
C HIS A 23 -14.91 -7.14 0.37
N ARG A 24 -13.64 -7.01 0.73
CA ARG A 24 -13.21 -6.50 2.05
C ARG A 24 -12.57 -5.13 1.87
N HIS A 25 -13.32 -4.05 2.09
CA HIS A 25 -12.73 -2.73 2.31
C HIS A 25 -12.67 -2.40 3.80
N ARG A 26 -11.52 -1.85 4.24
CA ARG A 26 -11.40 -1.16 5.51
C ARG A 26 -10.26 -0.12 5.47
N LEU A 27 -10.59 1.11 5.05
CA LEU A 27 -10.36 2.39 5.75
C LEU A 27 -10.39 3.59 4.77
N ALA A 28 -11.51 4.31 4.78
CA ALA A 28 -11.60 5.77 4.58
C ALA A 28 -10.81 6.42 3.43
N ALA A 29 -11.11 6.06 2.19
CA ALA A 29 -11.25 6.96 1.03
C ALA A 29 -11.67 6.13 -0.19
N PHE A 30 -12.06 6.77 -1.30
CA PHE A 30 -12.19 6.10 -2.60
C PHE A 30 -10.82 5.57 -3.04
N GLU A 31 -10.47 4.35 -2.61
CA GLU A 31 -9.16 3.71 -2.76
C GLU A 31 -8.92 3.35 -4.24
N ARG A 32 -8.21 4.22 -4.96
CA ARG A 32 -7.68 3.87 -6.29
C ARG A 32 -6.49 2.94 -6.10
N GLY A 33 -6.58 1.71 -6.58
CA GLY A 33 -5.38 0.90 -6.86
C GLY A 33 -5.44 -0.58 -6.50
N LEU A 34 -5.92 -0.96 -5.31
CA LEU A 34 -5.93 -2.36 -4.88
C LEU A 34 -7.22 -2.70 -4.13
N GLU A 35 -7.96 -3.68 -4.63
CA GLU A 35 -9.19 -4.22 -4.04
C GLU A 35 -8.94 -5.65 -3.55
N GLU A 36 -9.17 -5.93 -2.27
CA GLU A 36 -9.03 -7.28 -1.71
C GLU A 36 -10.38 -8.04 -1.80
N TRP A 37 -10.31 -9.23 -2.39
CA TRP A 37 -11.45 -10.12 -2.58
C TRP A 37 -11.26 -11.41 -1.81
N HIS A 38 -12.20 -11.69 -0.92
CA HIS A 38 -12.33 -12.96 -0.23
C HIS A 38 -13.48 -13.75 -0.83
N ILE A 39 -13.13 -14.75 -1.63
CA ILE A 39 -14.08 -15.57 -2.38
C ILE A 39 -14.34 -16.86 -1.62
N ARG A 40 -15.57 -17.07 -1.16
CA ARG A 40 -15.99 -18.30 -0.47
C ARG A 40 -16.51 -19.31 -1.47
N ILE A 41 -16.09 -20.56 -1.36
CA ILE A 41 -16.52 -21.66 -2.23
C ILE A 41 -17.50 -22.50 -1.43
N LEU A 42 -18.72 -22.68 -1.94
CA LEU A 42 -19.85 -23.26 -1.22
C LEU A 42 -20.35 -24.54 -1.89
N ASP A 43 -20.81 -25.51 -1.10
CA ASP A 43 -21.66 -26.63 -1.51
C ASP A 43 -23.03 -26.46 -0.83
N GLY A 44 -24.00 -25.90 -1.56
CA GLY A 44 -25.21 -25.34 -0.96
C GLY A 44 -24.88 -24.16 -0.04
N GLU A 45 -25.19 -24.26 1.25
CA GLU A 45 -24.85 -23.25 2.26
C GLU A 45 -23.52 -23.53 2.98
N ARG A 46 -22.92 -24.70 2.76
CA ARG A 46 -21.71 -25.11 3.45
C ARG A 46 -20.47 -24.59 2.74
N GLU A 47 -19.58 -23.92 3.45
CA GLU A 47 -18.27 -23.53 2.93
C GLU A 47 -17.35 -24.76 2.79
N VAL A 48 -16.81 -24.94 1.58
CA VAL A 48 -15.92 -26.04 1.18
C VAL A 48 -14.53 -25.54 0.77
N GLY A 49 -14.33 -24.23 0.78
CA GLY A 49 -13.04 -23.61 0.55
C GLY A 49 -13.12 -22.10 0.42
N SER A 50 -11.98 -21.46 0.17
CA SER A 50 -11.85 -20.04 -0.06
C SER A 50 -10.72 -19.73 -1.04
N LEU A 51 -10.86 -18.64 -1.78
CA LEU A 51 -9.83 -18.06 -2.63
C LEU A 51 -9.64 -16.59 -2.25
N HIS A 52 -8.39 -16.20 -1.99
CA HIS A 52 -8.00 -14.80 -1.85
C HIS A 52 -7.48 -14.26 -3.18
N ALA A 53 -8.01 -13.12 -3.60
CA ALA A 53 -7.58 -12.41 -4.80
C ALA A 53 -7.40 -10.93 -4.51
N ALA A 54 -6.47 -10.29 -5.23
CA ALA A 54 -6.31 -8.84 -5.22
C ALA A 54 -6.45 -8.29 -6.63
N ARG A 55 -7.38 -7.36 -6.81
CA ARG A 55 -7.56 -6.64 -8.08
C ARG A 55 -6.76 -5.34 -8.01
N CYS A 56 -5.72 -5.26 -8.81
CA CYS A 56 -4.72 -4.20 -8.80
C CYS A 56 -4.94 -3.26 -9.99
N LEU A 57 -5.68 -2.17 -9.78
CA LEU A 57 -6.01 -1.17 -10.78
C LEU A 57 -4.86 -0.18 -10.96
N HIS A 58 -4.17 -0.25 -12.10
CA HIS A 58 -3.00 0.61 -12.34
C HIS A 58 -3.39 2.06 -12.68
N TYR A 59 -4.51 2.26 -13.40
CA TYR A 59 -4.90 3.60 -13.81
C TYR A 59 -5.31 4.48 -12.61
N GLY A 60 -4.55 5.56 -12.39
CA GLY A 60 -4.78 6.51 -11.31
C GLY A 60 -4.29 6.05 -9.94
N ALA A 61 -3.41 5.04 -9.90
CA ALA A 61 -2.78 4.52 -8.69
C ALA A 61 -1.25 4.63 -8.76
N ASP A 62 -0.71 5.81 -8.47
CA ASP A 62 0.73 6.13 -8.52
C ASP A 62 1.57 5.34 -7.49
N ASN A 63 0.92 4.57 -6.62
CA ASN A 63 1.48 3.84 -5.47
C ASN A 63 1.17 2.33 -5.52
N LEU A 64 0.75 1.79 -6.66
CA LEU A 64 0.26 0.42 -6.76
C LEU A 64 1.31 -0.61 -6.29
N ALA A 65 2.58 -0.41 -6.62
CA ALA A 65 3.67 -1.29 -6.20
C ALA A 65 3.83 -1.37 -4.67
N GLU A 66 3.71 -0.22 -4.01
CA GLU A 66 3.75 -0.13 -2.54
C GLU A 66 2.58 -0.87 -1.91
N ARG A 67 1.36 -0.69 -2.45
CA ARG A 67 0.14 -1.37 -1.99
C ARG A 67 0.22 -2.88 -2.13
N MET A 68 0.66 -3.35 -3.30
CA MET A 68 0.83 -4.78 -3.56
C MET A 68 1.91 -5.40 -2.65
N THR A 69 2.98 -4.65 -2.38
CA THR A 69 4.05 -5.08 -1.45
C THR A 69 3.53 -5.20 -0.02
N ASP A 70 2.75 -4.25 0.47
CA ASP A 70 2.13 -4.30 1.81
C ASP A 70 1.06 -5.39 1.94
N HIS A 71 0.37 -5.72 0.85
CA HIS A 71 -0.57 -6.85 0.84
C HIS A 71 0.14 -8.18 1.16
N GLY A 72 1.41 -8.33 0.78
CA GLY A 72 2.18 -9.54 1.03
C GLY A 72 1.85 -10.68 0.07
N GLY A 73 2.36 -11.88 0.37
CA GLY A 73 2.11 -13.08 -0.43
C GLY A 73 2.56 -12.95 -1.88
N LEU A 74 1.75 -13.49 -2.79
CA LEU A 74 1.98 -13.40 -4.23
C LEU A 74 1.86 -11.96 -4.75
N CYS A 75 1.06 -11.11 -4.12
CA CYS A 75 0.95 -9.69 -4.50
C CYS A 75 2.28 -8.97 -4.33
N ALA A 76 2.98 -9.18 -3.20
CA ALA A 76 4.27 -8.55 -2.96
C ALA A 76 5.35 -9.06 -3.90
N LEU A 77 5.31 -10.36 -4.23
CA LEU A 77 6.19 -10.93 -5.24
C LEU A 77 5.92 -10.32 -6.61
N ALA A 78 4.65 -10.25 -7.02
CA ALA A 78 4.23 -9.65 -8.28
C ALA A 78 4.63 -8.16 -8.37
N ALA A 79 4.49 -7.40 -7.28
CA ALA A 79 4.87 -5.98 -7.25
C ALA A 79 6.32 -5.76 -7.69
N GLY A 80 7.26 -6.53 -7.12
CA GLY A 80 8.69 -6.39 -7.41
C GLY A 80 9.13 -6.93 -8.78
N ARG A 81 8.22 -7.61 -9.51
CA ARG A 81 8.50 -8.20 -10.84
C ARG A 81 7.80 -7.48 -11.97
N LEU A 82 6.59 -6.98 -11.70
CA LEU A 82 5.65 -6.48 -12.70
C LEU A 82 5.56 -4.95 -12.72
N LEU A 83 6.05 -4.27 -11.67
CA LEU A 83 6.01 -2.83 -11.55
C LEU A 83 7.42 -2.26 -11.34
N THR A 84 7.64 -1.08 -11.90
CA THR A 84 8.85 -0.29 -11.67
C THR A 84 8.74 0.45 -10.33
N PRO A 85 9.87 0.91 -9.75
CA PRO A 85 9.87 1.71 -8.53
C PRO A 85 9.03 3.00 -8.63
N ASP A 86 8.88 3.53 -9.84
CA ASP A 86 8.12 4.76 -10.12
C ASP A 86 6.61 4.48 -10.35
N GLY A 87 6.16 3.24 -10.16
CA GLY A 87 4.74 2.86 -10.21
C GLY A 87 4.22 2.47 -11.60
N GLY A 88 5.03 2.57 -12.65
CA GLY A 88 4.68 2.09 -14.00
C GLY A 88 4.85 0.58 -14.15
N PHE A 89 4.34 -0.01 -15.24
CA PHE A 89 4.61 -1.42 -15.56
C PHE A 89 6.07 -1.66 -15.94
N ALA A 90 6.59 -2.82 -15.55
CA ALA A 90 7.92 -3.27 -15.95
C ALA A 90 7.96 -3.55 -17.46
N PRO A 91 9.04 -3.20 -18.18
CA PRO A 91 9.16 -3.46 -19.62
C PRO A 91 8.91 -4.94 -19.99
N GLU A 92 9.36 -5.86 -19.14
CA GLU A 92 9.15 -7.30 -19.33
C GLU A 92 7.66 -7.69 -19.32
N LEU A 93 6.85 -7.02 -18.51
CA LEU A 93 5.39 -7.23 -18.50
C LEU A 93 4.74 -6.67 -19.78
N GLU A 94 5.17 -5.50 -20.23
CA GLU A 94 4.66 -4.89 -21.47
C GLU A 94 5.02 -5.72 -22.72
N GLU A 95 6.11 -6.50 -22.67
CA GLU A 95 6.45 -7.49 -23.71
C GLU A 95 5.61 -8.77 -23.60
N ALA A 96 5.25 -9.18 -22.38
CA ALA A 96 4.54 -10.44 -22.13
C ALA A 96 3.02 -10.35 -22.32
N VAL A 97 2.44 -9.14 -22.28
CA VAL A 97 0.99 -8.91 -22.29
C VAL A 97 0.69 -7.79 -23.29
N GLU A 98 -0.32 -7.97 -24.15
CA GLU A 98 -0.59 -7.05 -25.26
C GLU A 98 -0.84 -5.61 -24.75
N GLN A 99 -1.68 -5.48 -23.72
CA GLN A 99 -2.03 -4.20 -23.09
C GLN A 99 -2.38 -4.41 -21.59
N PRO A 100 -1.39 -4.44 -20.69
CA PRO A 100 -1.68 -4.49 -19.25
C PRO A 100 -2.27 -3.14 -18.82
N GLY A 101 -3.54 -3.14 -18.43
CA GLY A 101 -4.23 -1.97 -17.85
C GLY A 101 -4.46 -2.13 -16.34
N SER A 102 -4.51 -3.37 -15.85
CA SER A 102 -4.66 -3.75 -14.45
C SER A 102 -4.16 -5.17 -14.24
N LEU A 103 -3.95 -5.57 -12.97
CA LEU A 103 -3.55 -6.93 -12.61
C LEU A 103 -4.63 -7.58 -11.77
N LEU A 104 -4.85 -8.89 -11.91
CA LEU A 104 -5.61 -9.69 -10.96
C LEU A 104 -4.67 -10.74 -10.37
N VAL A 105 -4.31 -10.61 -9.10
CA VAL A 105 -3.42 -11.58 -8.43
C VAL A 105 -4.27 -12.59 -7.67
N LEU A 106 -4.13 -13.88 -8.01
CA LEU A 106 -4.79 -14.98 -7.31
C LEU A 106 -3.81 -15.60 -6.30
N ASP A 107 -3.92 -15.19 -5.04
CA ASP A 107 -2.87 -15.35 -4.02
C ASP A 107 -2.94 -16.70 -3.30
N ARG A 108 -4.11 -17.06 -2.75
CA ARG A 108 -4.24 -18.25 -1.89
C ARG A 108 -5.55 -18.98 -2.12
N LEU A 109 -5.45 -20.27 -2.41
CA LEU A 109 -6.58 -21.18 -2.56
C LEU A 109 -6.56 -22.24 -1.46
N ASP A 110 -7.61 -22.28 -0.66
CA ASP A 110 -7.84 -23.31 0.34
C ASP A 110 -9.08 -24.11 -0.08
N LEU A 111 -8.92 -25.41 -0.33
CA LEU A 111 -10.02 -26.31 -0.67
C LEU A 111 -10.03 -27.50 0.28
N PHE A 112 -11.21 -27.88 0.76
CA PHE A 112 -11.38 -29.00 1.67
C PHE A 112 -11.82 -30.25 0.93
N ALA A 113 -11.27 -31.40 1.31
CA ALA A 113 -11.73 -32.68 0.79
C ALA A 113 -13.24 -32.86 0.99
N PRO A 114 -13.97 -33.41 0.00
CA PRO A 114 -13.48 -33.98 -1.26
C PRO A 114 -13.33 -32.98 -2.44
N PHE A 115 -13.43 -31.68 -2.19
CA PHE A 115 -13.42 -30.62 -3.21
C PHE A 115 -12.01 -30.09 -3.54
N ASP A 116 -10.97 -30.62 -2.90
CA ASP A 116 -9.54 -30.37 -3.18
C ASP A 116 -9.07 -31.03 -4.49
N ASP A 117 -9.88 -30.91 -5.55
CA ASP A 117 -9.67 -31.47 -6.87
C ASP A 117 -9.26 -30.41 -7.89
N GLN A 118 -8.40 -30.79 -8.83
CA GLN A 118 -7.91 -29.92 -9.90
C GLN A 118 -9.05 -29.32 -10.73
N SER A 119 -10.07 -30.10 -11.07
CA SER A 119 -11.17 -29.65 -11.91
C SER A 119 -12.01 -28.57 -11.21
N VAL A 120 -12.15 -28.67 -9.88
CA VAL A 120 -12.84 -27.68 -9.05
C VAL A 120 -12.02 -26.40 -8.98
N ALA A 121 -10.72 -26.51 -8.69
CA ALA A 121 -9.81 -25.38 -8.64
C ALA A 121 -9.80 -24.59 -9.97
N THR A 122 -9.64 -25.27 -11.11
CA THR A 122 -9.67 -24.63 -12.44
C THR A 122 -11.00 -23.94 -12.72
N ALA A 123 -12.13 -24.54 -12.34
CA ALA A 123 -13.45 -23.93 -12.54
C ALA A 123 -13.65 -22.68 -11.67
N VAL A 124 -13.23 -22.74 -10.40
CA VAL A 124 -13.29 -21.59 -9.48
C VAL A 124 -12.42 -20.45 -9.99
N VAL A 125 -11.18 -20.73 -10.39
CA VAL A 125 -10.25 -19.73 -10.93
C VAL A 125 -10.83 -19.09 -12.20
N ALA A 126 -11.36 -19.89 -13.13
CA ALA A 126 -11.97 -19.37 -14.35
C ALA A 126 -13.15 -18.43 -14.05
N GLU A 127 -14.03 -18.81 -13.12
CA GLU A 127 -15.19 -18.00 -12.73
C GLU A 127 -14.78 -16.70 -12.01
N VAL A 128 -13.72 -16.74 -11.18
CA VAL A 128 -13.20 -15.54 -10.52
C VAL A 128 -12.57 -14.59 -11.54
N ILE A 129 -11.82 -15.10 -12.52
CA ILE A 129 -11.31 -14.27 -13.62
C ILE A 129 -12.47 -13.62 -14.38
N ASP A 130 -13.48 -14.39 -14.79
CA ASP A 130 -14.64 -13.90 -15.54
C ASP A 130 -15.41 -12.78 -14.81
N ARG A 131 -15.44 -12.81 -13.47
CA ARG A 131 -16.18 -11.83 -12.65
C ARG A 131 -15.35 -10.63 -12.21
N LEU A 132 -14.06 -10.81 -11.96
CA LEU A 132 -13.19 -9.77 -11.40
C LEU A 132 -12.31 -9.09 -12.46
N THR A 133 -12.36 -9.56 -13.70
CA THR A 133 -11.65 -8.94 -14.82
C THR A 133 -12.60 -8.53 -15.92
N ASP A 134 -12.15 -7.58 -16.72
CA ASP A 134 -12.71 -7.21 -18.01
C ASP A 134 -11.58 -7.22 -19.05
N THR A 135 -11.63 -6.35 -20.06
CA THR A 135 -10.52 -6.22 -21.02
C THR A 135 -9.35 -5.49 -20.35
N TYR A 136 -8.11 -5.86 -20.68
CA TYR A 136 -6.87 -5.21 -20.18
C TYR A 136 -6.39 -5.64 -18.79
N PHE A 137 -6.70 -6.86 -18.37
CA PHE A 137 -6.09 -7.48 -17.19
C PHE A 137 -4.97 -8.46 -17.56
N ALA A 138 -3.88 -8.41 -16.79
CA ALA A 138 -2.96 -9.52 -16.65
C ALA A 138 -3.31 -10.29 -15.36
N VAL A 139 -3.77 -11.54 -15.49
CA VAL A 139 -4.03 -12.39 -14.32
C VAL A 139 -2.73 -13.05 -13.89
N VAL A 140 -2.34 -12.85 -12.64
CA VAL A 140 -1.09 -13.34 -12.06
C VAL A 140 -1.38 -14.56 -11.18
N LEU A 141 -0.73 -15.68 -11.50
CA LEU A 141 -0.80 -16.93 -10.74
C LEU A 141 0.60 -17.44 -10.40
N PRO A 142 0.77 -18.24 -9.32
CA PRO A 142 2.07 -18.78 -8.97
C PRO A 142 2.48 -19.90 -9.92
N ARG A 143 3.78 -20.16 -10.08
CA ARG A 143 4.30 -21.40 -10.68
C ARG A 143 4.59 -22.45 -9.62
N THR A 144 4.39 -23.71 -9.98
CA THR A 144 4.62 -24.84 -9.06
C THR A 144 6.10 -24.97 -8.71
N LYS A 145 6.40 -24.93 -7.41
CA LYS A 145 7.69 -25.36 -6.83
C LYS A 145 7.55 -26.75 -6.16
N PRO A 146 8.63 -27.55 -6.05
CA PRO A 146 8.56 -28.91 -5.48
C PRO A 146 8.02 -28.98 -4.05
N ASP A 147 8.20 -27.92 -3.28
CA ASP A 147 7.82 -27.75 -1.88
C ASP A 147 6.57 -26.88 -1.67
N ALA A 148 5.88 -26.51 -2.75
CA ALA A 148 4.67 -25.70 -2.68
C ALA A 148 3.54 -26.42 -1.90
N ASP A 149 2.79 -25.65 -1.12
CA ASP A 149 1.62 -26.15 -0.41
C ASP A 149 0.53 -26.64 -1.40
N PRO A 150 -0.45 -27.45 -0.93
CA PRO A 150 -1.50 -27.97 -1.81
C PRO A 150 -2.28 -26.90 -2.59
N GLY A 151 -2.58 -25.76 -1.96
CA GLY A 151 -3.32 -24.66 -2.58
C GLY A 151 -2.56 -24.01 -3.72
N THR A 152 -1.29 -23.68 -3.48
CA THR A 152 -0.39 -23.12 -4.51
C THR A 152 -0.23 -24.08 -5.70
N ARG A 153 -0.16 -25.39 -5.47
CA ARG A 153 -0.10 -26.38 -6.56
C ARG A 153 -1.38 -26.42 -7.40
N LEU A 154 -2.54 -26.33 -6.74
CA LEU A 154 -3.83 -26.29 -7.43
C LEU A 154 -3.98 -25.00 -8.26
N LEU A 155 -3.58 -23.83 -7.72
CA LEU A 155 -3.55 -22.57 -8.47
C LEU A 155 -2.61 -22.62 -9.67
N ALA A 156 -1.39 -23.12 -9.48
CA ALA A 156 -0.40 -23.21 -10.54
C ALA A 156 -0.84 -24.15 -11.67
N GLN A 157 -1.49 -25.27 -11.34
CA GLN A 157 -2.03 -26.17 -12.35
C GLN A 157 -3.30 -25.61 -13.00
N ALA A 158 -4.15 -24.89 -12.25
CA ALA A 158 -5.31 -24.20 -12.81
C ALA A 158 -4.91 -23.15 -13.85
N ALA A 159 -3.84 -22.40 -13.59
CA ALA A 159 -3.25 -21.48 -14.56
C ALA A 159 -2.82 -22.21 -15.84
N THR A 160 -2.12 -23.35 -15.72
CA THR A 160 -1.72 -24.17 -16.87
C THR A 160 -2.93 -24.67 -17.66
N ASP A 161 -3.98 -25.13 -16.98
CA ASP A 161 -5.21 -25.58 -17.61
C ASP A 161 -5.94 -24.44 -18.36
N LEU A 162 -5.79 -23.21 -17.86
CA LEU A 162 -6.31 -21.96 -18.44
C LEU A 162 -5.36 -21.30 -19.44
N ALA A 163 -4.31 -22.02 -19.87
CA ALA A 163 -3.33 -21.58 -20.85
C ALA A 163 -2.55 -20.32 -20.44
N ALA A 164 -2.25 -20.17 -19.15
CA ALA A 164 -1.29 -19.17 -18.68
C ALA A 164 0.09 -19.41 -19.29
N GLU A 165 0.77 -18.32 -19.64
CA GLU A 165 2.15 -18.35 -20.13
C GLU A 165 3.12 -18.14 -18.96
N PRO A 166 4.24 -18.89 -18.90
CA PRO A 166 5.27 -18.63 -17.91
C PRO A 166 5.87 -17.23 -18.10
N PHE A 167 5.92 -16.43 -17.04
CA PHE A 167 6.56 -15.11 -17.05
C PHE A 167 8.00 -15.21 -16.54
N ASP A 168 8.18 -15.82 -15.37
CA ASP A 168 9.49 -16.14 -14.82
C ASP A 168 9.45 -17.49 -14.08
N ASP A 169 10.41 -17.76 -13.20
CA ASP A 169 10.46 -19.00 -12.42
C ASP A 169 9.39 -19.10 -11.32
N GLU A 170 8.73 -17.99 -10.98
CA GLU A 170 7.78 -17.90 -9.87
C GLU A 170 6.36 -17.53 -10.31
N LEU A 171 6.21 -16.83 -11.43
CA LEU A 171 4.95 -16.27 -11.92
C LEU A 171 4.59 -16.80 -13.31
N GLN A 172 3.29 -16.96 -13.53
CA GLN A 172 2.70 -17.18 -14.84
C GLN A 172 1.51 -16.23 -15.02
N LEU A 173 1.28 -15.82 -16.26
CA LEU A 173 0.34 -14.76 -16.61
C LEU A 173 -0.72 -15.27 -17.58
N ILE A 174 -1.95 -14.80 -17.39
CA ILE A 174 -3.01 -14.90 -18.40
C ILE A 174 -3.29 -13.49 -18.89
N ASP A 175 -3.07 -13.25 -20.18
CA ASP A 175 -3.53 -12.04 -20.84
C ASP A 175 -5.02 -12.17 -21.21
N THR A 176 -5.85 -11.32 -20.60
CA THR A 176 -7.29 -11.28 -20.88
C THR A 176 -7.62 -10.60 -22.21
N CYS A 177 -6.67 -9.89 -22.84
CA CYS A 177 -6.83 -9.32 -24.17
C CYS A 177 -6.84 -10.41 -25.27
N LEU A 178 -6.29 -11.58 -24.98
CA LEU A 178 -6.15 -12.66 -25.95
C LEU A 178 -7.32 -13.65 -25.87
N ALA A 179 -7.93 -13.96 -27.02
CA ALA A 179 -9.01 -14.95 -27.10
C ALA A 179 -8.62 -16.36 -26.62
N ALA A 180 -7.33 -16.69 -26.52
CA ALA A 180 -6.87 -18.00 -26.07
C ALA A 180 -7.31 -18.32 -24.62
N SER A 181 -7.31 -17.31 -23.74
CA SER A 181 -7.73 -17.44 -22.34
C SER A 181 -9.25 -17.61 -22.22
N GLU A 182 -10.03 -16.83 -22.97
CA GLU A 182 -11.49 -16.97 -23.06
C GLU A 182 -11.90 -18.38 -23.53
N HIS A 183 -11.24 -18.90 -24.57
CA HIS A 183 -11.49 -20.26 -25.05
C HIS A 183 -11.08 -21.33 -24.01
N ALA A 184 -10.02 -21.11 -23.23
CA ALA A 184 -9.59 -22.03 -22.19
C ALA A 184 -10.56 -22.03 -20.99
N ALA A 185 -11.00 -20.85 -20.56
CA ALA A 185 -12.04 -20.67 -19.55
C ALA A 185 -13.36 -21.32 -20.00
N ALA A 186 -13.77 -21.13 -21.26
CA ALA A 186 -14.96 -21.77 -21.81
C ALA A 186 -14.86 -23.31 -21.81
N ARG A 187 -13.68 -23.88 -22.12
CA ARG A 187 -13.44 -25.34 -22.04
C ARG A 187 -13.46 -25.84 -20.59
N ALA A 188 -12.81 -25.12 -19.67
CA ALA A 188 -12.81 -25.45 -18.25
C ALA A 188 -14.22 -25.44 -17.68
N ARG A 189 -15.00 -24.39 -18.02
CA ARG A 189 -16.40 -24.24 -17.64
C ARG A 189 -17.28 -25.33 -18.26
N ALA A 190 -17.10 -25.68 -19.53
CA ALA A 190 -17.84 -26.77 -20.17
C ALA A 190 -17.51 -28.14 -19.54
N SER A 191 -16.24 -28.39 -19.22
CA SER A 191 -15.81 -29.59 -18.50
C SER A 191 -16.42 -29.67 -17.10
N PHE A 192 -16.47 -28.55 -16.38
CA PHE A 192 -17.08 -28.45 -15.06
C PHE A 192 -18.61 -28.59 -15.12
N LEU A 193 -19.30 -27.85 -16.00
CA LEU A 193 -20.75 -27.92 -16.18
C LEU A 193 -21.22 -29.28 -16.69
N SER A 194 -20.38 -30.02 -17.43
CA SER A 194 -20.70 -31.42 -17.78
C SER A 194 -20.82 -32.34 -16.55
N ARG A 195 -20.37 -31.87 -15.37
CA ARG A 195 -20.38 -32.58 -14.09
C ARG A 195 -21.35 -31.99 -13.06
N VAL A 196 -22.04 -30.86 -13.35
CA VAL A 196 -22.88 -30.11 -12.39
C VAL A 196 -24.21 -29.72 -13.02
N GLN A 197 -25.34 -29.88 -12.31
CA GLN A 197 -26.66 -29.62 -12.88
C GLN A 197 -27.19 -28.19 -12.71
N HIS A 198 -26.94 -27.44 -11.60
CA HIS A 198 -27.42 -26.05 -11.48
C HIS A 198 -26.64 -25.20 -10.45
N PRO A 199 -25.85 -24.18 -10.84
CA PRO A 199 -25.19 -23.28 -9.88
C PRO A 199 -26.04 -22.05 -9.52
N HIS A 200 -25.96 -21.58 -8.27
CA HIS A 200 -26.64 -20.38 -7.74
C HIS A 200 -25.63 -19.40 -7.10
N TRP A 201 -25.88 -18.07 -7.22
CA TRP A 201 -24.93 -17.02 -6.84
C TRP A 201 -25.65 -15.80 -6.23
N HIS A 202 -25.08 -15.19 -5.18
CA HIS A 202 -25.61 -14.00 -4.47
C HIS A 202 -24.53 -12.94 -4.27
N LEU A 203 -24.94 -11.67 -4.14
CA LEU A 203 -24.11 -10.49 -3.84
C LEU A 203 -24.87 -9.65 -2.80
N ASP A 204 -24.26 -9.35 -1.65
CA ASP A 204 -24.79 -8.39 -0.66
C ASP A 204 -23.65 -7.52 -0.11
N GLU A 205 -23.91 -6.22 0.00
CA GLU A 205 -23.03 -5.20 0.61
C GLU A 205 -23.76 -4.57 1.81
N GLU A 206 -23.11 -4.48 2.98
CA GLU A 206 -23.64 -3.76 4.15
C GLU A 206 -22.67 -2.67 4.62
N GLU A 207 -23.19 -1.45 4.76
CA GLU A 207 -22.52 -0.27 5.30
C GLU A 207 -22.76 -0.09 6.81
N TRP A 208 -21.78 0.52 7.50
CA TRP A 208 -21.78 0.76 8.94
C TRP A 208 -21.78 2.27 9.27
N PRO A 209 -22.41 2.70 10.39
CA PRO A 209 -22.57 4.12 10.72
C PRO A 209 -21.37 4.74 11.50
N GLN A 210 -21.25 6.07 11.42
CA GLN A 210 -20.19 6.93 11.99
C GLN A 210 -20.63 7.70 13.28
N GLU A 211 -19.64 8.40 13.91
CA GLU A 211 -19.67 9.47 14.97
C GLU A 211 -19.18 9.03 16.40
N GLU A 212 -18.49 9.80 17.27
CA GLU A 212 -18.20 11.25 17.49
C GLU A 212 -16.82 11.52 18.17
N ASP A 213 -16.30 12.76 18.00
CA ASP A 213 -15.08 13.52 18.41
C ASP A 213 -14.18 13.09 19.62
N GLU A 214 -12.90 12.85 19.34
CA GLU A 214 -11.74 12.68 20.25
C GLU A 214 -10.52 13.38 19.62
N GLY A 215 -9.56 13.80 20.46
CA GLY A 215 -8.46 14.67 20.04
C GLY A 215 -7.60 14.16 18.87
N VAL A 216 -7.08 15.11 18.08
CA VAL A 216 -6.39 14.92 16.79
C VAL A 216 -5.21 13.93 16.81
N LEU A 217 -4.41 13.89 17.89
CA LEU A 217 -3.24 13.01 17.99
C LEU A 217 -3.53 11.78 18.87
N THR A 218 -4.30 10.84 18.34
CA THR A 218 -4.55 9.56 19.01
C THR A 218 -3.26 8.73 19.13
N ALA A 219 -3.25 7.71 19.99
CA ALA A 219 -2.10 6.81 20.15
C ALA A 219 -1.69 6.13 18.82
N ARG A 220 -2.67 5.86 17.95
CA ARG A 220 -2.47 5.19 16.66
C ARG A 220 -1.99 6.16 15.60
N THR A 221 -2.57 7.37 15.54
CA THR A 221 -2.08 8.47 14.70
C THR A 221 -0.63 8.79 15.03
N ALA A 222 -0.29 8.92 16.32
CA ALA A 222 1.09 9.16 16.77
C ALA A 222 2.05 8.03 16.37
N ALA A 223 1.61 6.77 16.43
CA ALA A 223 2.44 5.63 16.04
C ALA A 223 2.78 5.65 14.54
N VAL A 224 1.80 5.95 13.67
CA VAL A 224 2.02 6.05 12.22
C VAL A 224 2.86 7.29 11.88
N LEU A 225 2.60 8.44 12.52
CA LEU A 225 3.38 9.66 12.34
C LEU A 225 4.85 9.46 12.75
N ARG A 226 5.10 8.70 13.83
CA ARG A 226 6.45 8.31 14.25
C ARG A 226 7.14 7.45 13.20
N LEU A 227 6.45 6.44 12.66
CA LEU A 227 7.00 5.61 11.58
C LEU A 227 7.37 6.47 10.37
N ALA A 228 6.50 7.42 9.98
CA ALA A 228 6.78 8.36 8.90
C ALA A 228 8.04 9.19 9.14
N GLY A 229 8.23 9.73 10.36
CA GLY A 229 9.45 10.44 10.73
C GLY A 229 10.70 9.56 10.66
N GLN A 230 10.62 8.31 11.12
CA GLN A 230 11.74 7.36 11.07
C GLN A 230 12.13 7.02 9.63
N GLU A 231 11.16 6.83 8.74
CA GLU A 231 11.42 6.56 7.32
C GLU A 231 12.02 7.78 6.61
N LEU A 232 11.45 8.97 6.82
CA LEU A 232 11.96 10.21 6.22
C LEU A 232 13.37 10.53 6.71
N SER A 233 13.65 10.33 8.01
CA SER A 233 15.01 10.42 8.55
C SER A 233 15.96 9.46 7.84
N ALA A 234 15.60 8.18 7.73
CA ALA A 234 16.45 7.17 7.08
C ALA A 234 16.75 7.52 5.61
N LEU A 235 15.73 7.96 4.86
CA LEU A 235 15.89 8.41 3.48
C LEU A 235 16.75 9.67 3.39
N ALA A 236 16.53 10.66 4.25
CA ALA A 236 17.31 11.89 4.29
C ALA A 236 18.80 11.60 4.57
N TRP A 237 19.10 10.71 5.51
CA TRP A 237 20.48 10.29 5.80
C TRP A 237 21.15 9.57 4.62
N GLN A 238 20.42 8.73 3.89
CA GLN A 238 20.92 8.10 2.65
C GLN A 238 21.20 9.14 1.57
N GLU A 239 20.29 10.10 1.37
CA GLU A 239 20.47 11.19 0.41
C GLU A 239 21.64 12.11 0.79
N ILE A 240 21.82 12.44 2.08
CA ILE A 240 22.98 13.21 2.56
C ILE A 240 24.29 12.49 2.21
N ALA A 241 24.37 11.18 2.44
CA ALA A 241 25.56 10.40 2.12
C ALA A 241 25.87 10.37 0.62
N ALA A 242 24.85 10.41 -0.23
CA ALA A 242 24.99 10.43 -1.68
C ALA A 242 25.30 11.83 -2.26
N LEU A 243 24.66 12.88 -1.74
CA LEU A 243 24.71 14.25 -2.28
C LEU A 243 25.83 15.10 -1.66
N GLY A 244 26.16 14.91 -0.39
CA GLY A 244 27.08 15.80 0.33
C GLY A 244 26.59 17.26 0.31
N ASP A 245 27.44 18.16 -0.20
CA ASP A 245 27.15 19.61 -0.34
C ASP A 245 26.63 20.00 -1.73
N GLU A 246 26.46 19.05 -2.66
CA GLU A 246 26.06 19.35 -4.04
C GLU A 246 24.63 19.93 -4.10
N PRO A 247 24.37 21.05 -4.80
CA PRO A 247 23.02 21.59 -4.98
C PRO A 247 22.11 20.64 -5.77
N LEU A 248 20.81 20.69 -5.46
CA LEU A 248 19.81 19.91 -6.19
C LEU A 248 19.25 20.69 -7.40
N PRO A 249 19.00 20.02 -8.53
CA PRO A 249 18.24 20.62 -9.62
C PRO A 249 16.78 20.84 -9.22
N ARG A 250 16.10 21.79 -9.87
CA ARG A 250 14.65 21.95 -9.72
C ARG A 250 13.94 20.67 -10.17
N GLY A 251 12.97 20.23 -9.38
CA GLY A 251 12.22 18.99 -9.64
C GLY A 251 13.01 17.72 -9.33
N ALA A 252 14.11 17.80 -8.56
CA ALA A 252 14.74 16.63 -7.98
C ALA A 252 13.70 15.82 -7.17
N GLY A 253 13.81 14.49 -7.21
CA GLY A 253 13.06 13.61 -6.32
C GLY A 253 13.68 13.54 -4.91
N GLY A 254 13.19 12.61 -4.10
CA GLY A 254 13.72 12.38 -2.75
C GLY A 254 13.20 13.35 -1.69
N VAL A 255 13.67 13.21 -0.46
CA VAL A 255 13.25 14.02 0.68
C VAL A 255 13.58 15.48 0.46
N PHE A 256 14.81 15.80 0.02
CA PHE A 256 15.22 17.19 -0.17
C PHE A 256 14.63 17.82 -1.43
N GLY A 257 14.28 17.03 -2.44
CA GLY A 257 13.58 17.50 -3.63
C GLY A 257 12.12 17.91 -3.38
N ARG A 258 11.51 17.39 -2.30
CA ARG A 258 10.16 17.73 -1.85
C ARG A 258 10.07 19.00 -1.00
N LEU A 259 11.20 19.60 -0.64
CA LEU A 259 11.23 20.85 0.12
C LEU A 259 11.04 22.06 -0.81
N PRO A 260 10.67 23.24 -0.25
CA PRO A 260 10.56 24.46 -1.03
C PRO A 260 11.83 24.78 -1.83
N ALA A 261 11.66 25.42 -2.99
CA ALA A 261 12.74 25.65 -3.95
C ALA A 261 13.93 26.44 -3.38
N ILE A 262 13.69 27.27 -2.35
CA ILE A 262 14.72 28.03 -1.63
C ILE A 262 15.77 27.14 -0.95
N THR A 263 15.44 25.88 -0.68
CA THR A 263 16.32 24.92 0.01
C THR A 263 17.26 24.15 -0.94
N LEU A 264 17.01 24.19 -2.26
CA LEU A 264 17.75 23.40 -3.25
C LEU A 264 19.26 23.69 -3.29
N ARG A 265 19.68 24.86 -2.78
CA ARG A 265 21.09 25.29 -2.71
C ARG A 265 21.70 25.15 -1.31
N CYS A 266 20.94 24.69 -0.33
CA CYS A 266 21.45 24.46 1.02
C CYS A 266 22.47 23.31 1.03
N ASP A 267 23.49 23.46 1.88
CA ASP A 267 24.63 22.53 1.97
C ASP A 267 24.30 21.27 2.79
N GLY A 268 25.28 20.37 2.90
CA GLY A 268 25.15 19.14 3.65
C GLY A 268 24.97 19.36 5.16
N GLN A 269 25.45 20.47 5.72
CA GLN A 269 25.22 20.78 7.14
C GLN A 269 23.74 21.11 7.38
N TRP A 270 23.15 21.96 6.54
CA TRP A 270 21.74 22.26 6.60
C TRP A 270 20.88 21.00 6.44
N ARG A 271 21.22 20.14 5.47
CA ARG A 271 20.54 18.86 5.24
C ARG A 271 20.60 17.94 6.47
N ARG A 272 21.75 17.86 7.14
CA ARG A 272 21.89 17.11 8.41
C ARG A 272 20.98 17.66 9.51
N GLN A 273 20.81 18.97 9.61
CA GLN A 273 19.87 19.58 10.56
C GLN A 273 18.42 19.24 10.22
N MET A 274 18.07 19.25 8.94
CA MET A 274 16.74 18.83 8.48
C MET A 274 16.47 17.35 8.76
N ALA A 275 17.44 16.46 8.47
CA ALA A 275 17.34 15.03 8.79
C ALA A 275 17.15 14.80 10.29
N ARG A 276 17.88 15.57 11.12
CA ARG A 276 17.75 15.52 12.58
C ARG A 276 16.39 16.01 13.07
N ALA A 277 15.74 16.96 12.40
CA ALA A 277 14.40 17.41 12.78
C ALA A 277 13.37 16.25 12.71
N PHE A 278 13.49 15.35 11.73
CA PHE A 278 12.68 14.12 11.69
C PHE A 278 12.97 13.19 12.86
N ASP A 279 14.25 12.98 13.20
CA ASP A 279 14.65 12.15 14.34
C ASP A 279 14.11 12.73 15.67
N ASP A 280 14.24 14.05 15.85
CA ASP A 280 13.79 14.76 17.06
C ASP A 280 12.27 14.63 17.24
N LEU A 281 11.46 14.87 16.19
CA LEU A 281 10.00 14.75 16.26
C LEU A 281 9.54 13.29 16.42
N ALA A 282 10.20 12.34 15.74
CA ALA A 282 9.91 10.92 15.92
C ALA A 282 10.23 10.43 17.35
N GLY A 283 11.28 10.99 17.96
CA GLY A 283 11.64 10.75 19.36
C GLY A 283 10.58 11.26 20.32
N ASP A 284 10.06 12.46 20.10
CA ASP A 284 8.99 13.04 20.93
C ASP A 284 7.70 12.19 20.88
N LEU A 285 7.36 11.63 19.72
CA LEU A 285 6.21 10.73 19.55
C LEU A 285 6.38 9.34 20.22
N GLN A 286 7.57 9.03 20.77
CA GLN A 286 7.83 7.76 21.47
C GLN A 286 7.54 7.83 22.99
N ALA A 287 7.53 9.03 23.58
CA ALA A 287 7.33 9.23 25.01
C ALA A 287 5.86 9.00 25.40
N ALA A 288 5.51 7.74 25.69
CA ALA A 288 4.16 7.38 26.13
C ALA A 288 3.75 8.17 27.39
N GLY A 289 2.73 9.01 27.27
CA GLY A 289 2.15 9.78 28.38
C GLY A 289 2.69 11.19 28.55
N GLU A 290 3.64 11.64 27.73
CA GLU A 290 4.02 13.06 27.67
C GLU A 290 3.12 13.79 26.65
N ALA A 291 2.68 15.00 27.02
CA ALA A 291 1.91 15.84 26.11
C ALA A 291 2.81 16.24 24.93
N TRP A 292 2.31 16.08 23.70
CA TRP A 292 2.97 16.59 22.50
C TRP A 292 3.31 18.06 22.69
N THR A 293 4.59 18.42 22.55
CA THR A 293 5.08 19.80 22.77
C THR A 293 5.12 20.64 21.51
N GLY A 294 4.73 20.08 20.36
CA GLY A 294 4.80 20.78 19.08
C GLY A 294 6.22 20.91 18.51
N PRO A 295 6.31 21.35 17.25
CA PRO A 295 7.54 21.83 16.63
C PRO A 295 8.15 23.01 17.40
N ARG A 296 9.48 23.06 17.50
CA ARG A 296 10.20 24.12 18.23
C ARG A 296 10.90 25.14 17.35
N CYS A 297 10.91 24.91 16.04
CA CYS A 297 11.48 25.77 15.01
C CYS A 297 10.88 25.47 13.64
N THR A 298 11.09 26.36 12.67
CA THR A 298 10.55 26.25 11.29
C THR A 298 10.97 24.95 10.61
N GLY A 299 12.18 24.47 10.87
CA GLY A 299 12.68 23.20 10.35
C GLY A 299 11.93 21.99 10.90
N GLU A 300 11.52 22.04 12.16
CA GLU A 300 10.64 21.01 12.75
C GLU A 300 9.21 21.12 12.18
N GLU A 301 8.67 22.31 11.91
CA GLU A 301 7.36 22.44 11.25
C GLU A 301 7.37 21.89 9.83
N MET A 302 8.41 22.19 9.05
CA MET A 302 8.60 21.62 7.73
C MET A 302 8.78 20.09 7.79
N ALA A 303 9.49 19.58 8.80
CA ALA A 303 9.64 18.15 9.01
C ALA A 303 8.28 17.50 9.32
N LEU A 304 7.50 18.12 10.23
CA LEU A 304 6.15 17.67 10.58
C LEU A 304 5.22 17.66 9.36
N HIS A 305 5.28 18.68 8.51
CA HIS A 305 4.53 18.72 7.25
C HIS A 305 4.81 17.48 6.38
N LEU A 306 6.09 17.20 6.12
CA LEU A 306 6.49 16.03 5.33
C LEU A 306 6.14 14.71 6.04
N MET A 307 6.22 14.66 7.37
CA MET A 307 5.82 13.51 8.18
C MET A 307 4.33 13.24 8.07
N ILE A 308 3.45 14.25 8.15
CA ILE A 308 2.00 14.10 8.02
C ILE A 308 1.65 13.60 6.61
N ASP A 309 2.26 14.18 5.58
CA ASP A 309 2.04 13.72 4.21
C ASP A 309 2.50 12.26 4.01
N ARG A 310 3.67 11.91 4.57
CA ARG A 310 4.15 10.53 4.53
C ARG A 310 3.28 9.58 5.35
N ALA A 311 2.80 9.98 6.52
CA ALA A 311 1.91 9.19 7.36
C ALA A 311 0.56 8.94 6.68
N ARG A 312 0.04 9.94 5.96
CA ARG A 312 -1.13 9.79 5.08
C ARG A 312 -0.89 8.76 3.99
N SER A 313 0.26 8.83 3.31
CA SER A 313 0.68 7.84 2.34
C SER A 313 0.82 6.44 2.95
N ILE A 314 1.44 6.28 4.12
CA ILE A 314 1.56 4.98 4.80
C ILE A 314 0.18 4.42 5.16
N THR A 315 -0.71 5.24 5.72
CA THR A 315 -2.08 4.82 6.10
C THR A 315 -2.86 4.34 4.88
N ALA A 316 -2.79 5.10 3.79
CA ALA A 316 -3.52 4.78 2.57
C ALA A 316 -2.89 3.60 1.82
N ASN A 317 -1.56 3.51 1.76
CA ASN A 317 -0.85 2.61 0.86
C ASN A 317 -0.38 1.33 1.54
N ARG A 318 -0.28 1.33 2.89
CA ARG A 318 0.24 0.22 3.68
C ARG A 318 -0.69 -0.17 4.85
N PRO A 319 -1.99 -0.45 4.59
CA PRO A 319 -2.97 -0.70 5.64
C PRO A 319 -2.65 -1.93 6.50
N ASN A 320 -1.97 -2.96 5.97
CA ASN A 320 -1.56 -4.12 6.76
C ASN A 320 -0.43 -3.76 7.72
N ALA A 321 0.63 -3.09 7.24
CA ALA A 321 1.69 -2.60 8.12
C ALA A 321 1.14 -1.67 9.21
N VAL A 322 0.18 -0.81 8.87
CA VAL A 322 -0.49 0.07 9.85
C VAL A 322 -1.24 -0.76 10.89
N ARG A 323 -2.08 -1.73 10.45
CA ARG A 323 -2.80 -2.64 11.36
C ARG A 323 -1.85 -3.34 12.32
N ASP A 324 -0.74 -3.84 11.82
CA ASP A 324 0.24 -4.58 12.61
C ASP A 324 0.98 -3.64 13.59
N LEU A 325 1.34 -2.44 13.13
CA LEU A 325 1.95 -1.39 13.95
C LEU A 325 1.07 -0.99 15.14
N VAL A 326 -0.25 -0.93 14.94
CA VAL A 326 -1.22 -0.43 15.93
C VAL A 326 -2.00 -1.51 16.67
N ALA A 327 -1.73 -2.79 16.41
CA ALA A 327 -2.54 -3.92 16.88
C ALA A 327 -2.77 -3.93 18.40
N GLY A 328 -1.83 -3.38 19.19
CA GLY A 328 -1.91 -3.29 20.65
C GLY A 328 -2.33 -1.91 21.20
N LEU A 329 -2.64 -0.94 20.36
CA LEU A 329 -2.98 0.43 20.76
C LEU A 329 -4.51 0.65 20.79
N PRO A 330 -5.03 1.51 21.68
CA PRO A 330 -6.45 1.81 21.75
C PRO A 330 -6.96 2.39 20.43
N HIS A 331 -8.12 1.94 19.97
CA HIS A 331 -8.81 2.49 18.80
C HIS A 331 -9.47 3.83 19.18
N SER A 332 -9.46 4.78 18.25
CA SER A 332 -10.28 6.00 18.30
C SER A 332 -10.83 6.29 16.89
N HIS A 333 -11.95 7.00 16.79
CA HIS A 333 -12.50 7.39 15.48
C HIS A 333 -11.70 8.55 14.86
N ALA A 334 -10.96 9.31 15.68
CA ALA A 334 -10.04 10.35 15.23
C ALA A 334 -8.69 9.77 14.76
N ASP A 335 -8.55 8.43 14.78
CA ASP A 335 -7.39 7.76 14.22
C ASP A 335 -7.21 8.20 12.77
N TYR A 336 -6.01 8.68 12.46
CA TYR A 336 -5.58 9.06 11.12
C TYR A 336 -6.32 10.25 10.51
N ASP A 337 -6.89 11.15 11.33
CA ASP A 337 -7.31 12.47 10.85
C ASP A 337 -6.10 13.34 10.50
N TRP A 338 -5.52 13.06 9.33
CA TRP A 338 -4.37 13.79 8.81
C TRP A 338 -4.70 15.23 8.41
N HIS A 339 -5.99 15.57 8.28
CA HIS A 339 -6.39 16.95 8.05
C HIS A 339 -6.34 17.72 9.37
N GLY A 340 -6.96 17.21 10.43
CA GLY A 340 -6.84 17.74 11.78
C GLY A 340 -5.39 17.83 12.23
N CYS A 341 -4.56 16.82 11.95
CA CYS A 341 -3.12 16.89 12.27
C CYS A 341 -2.42 18.07 11.58
N SER A 342 -2.78 18.34 10.32
CA SER A 342 -2.20 19.45 9.56
C SER A 342 -2.70 20.81 10.04
N SER A 343 -3.90 20.86 10.61
CA SER A 343 -4.50 22.09 11.13
C SER A 343 -4.00 22.42 12.54
N ASP A 344 -3.83 21.41 13.39
CA ASP A 344 -3.74 21.61 14.85
C ASP A 344 -2.34 21.36 15.44
N LEU A 345 -1.42 20.71 14.70
CA LEU A 345 -0.08 20.39 15.21
C LEU A 345 1.00 21.44 14.86
N PHE A 346 0.67 22.44 14.05
CA PHE A 346 1.54 23.56 13.71
C PHE A 346 1.31 24.73 14.67
N GLU A 347 2.32 25.57 14.92
CA GLU A 347 2.10 26.84 15.61
C GLU A 347 1.35 27.82 14.68
N ASP A 348 1.77 27.87 13.40
CA ASP A 348 1.08 28.55 12.30
C ASP A 348 1.36 27.87 10.93
N HIS A 349 0.75 28.38 9.85
CA HIS A 349 0.90 27.81 8.50
C HIS A 349 1.82 28.63 7.59
N ASP A 350 2.58 29.58 8.13
CA ASP A 350 3.35 30.53 7.31
C ASP A 350 4.48 29.81 6.57
N VAL A 351 5.08 28.79 7.17
CA VAL A 351 6.11 27.96 6.53
C VAL A 351 5.61 27.25 5.26
N LEU A 352 4.32 26.95 5.16
CA LEU A 352 3.73 26.31 3.98
C LEU A 352 3.57 27.28 2.81
N MET A 353 3.60 28.59 3.06
CA MET A 353 3.56 29.61 2.01
C MET A 353 4.77 29.53 1.09
N LEU A 354 5.89 28.95 1.55
CA LEU A 354 7.12 28.73 0.77
C LEU A 354 6.92 27.78 -0.43
N PHE A 355 5.84 27.01 -0.46
CA PHE A 355 5.48 26.18 -1.61
C PHE A 355 4.71 26.93 -2.70
N ASP A 356 4.14 28.11 -2.39
CA ASP A 356 3.41 28.90 -3.37
C ASP A 356 4.37 29.77 -4.19
N ALA A 357 4.57 29.40 -5.46
CA ALA A 357 5.43 30.15 -6.37
C ALA A 357 5.02 31.62 -6.56
N ARG A 358 3.79 32.01 -6.20
CA ARG A 358 3.32 33.40 -6.25
C ARG A 358 3.86 34.25 -5.09
N LEU A 359 4.39 33.59 -4.05
CA LEU A 359 4.94 34.20 -2.85
C LEU A 359 6.47 34.07 -2.78
N ASP A 360 7.12 33.81 -3.91
CA ASP A 360 8.58 33.73 -4.01
C ASP A 360 9.22 35.05 -3.49
N GLY A 361 10.17 34.94 -2.56
CA GLY A 361 10.76 36.07 -1.85
C GLY A 361 10.09 36.44 -0.52
N ILE A 362 9.04 35.73 -0.08
CA ILE A 362 8.42 35.94 1.24
C ILE A 362 9.37 35.64 2.40
N GLU A 363 10.42 34.85 2.16
CA GLU A 363 11.49 34.58 3.13
C GLU A 363 12.41 35.78 3.38
N ASP A 364 12.40 36.79 2.50
CA ASP A 364 13.18 38.01 2.67
C ASP A 364 12.51 38.94 3.70
N ALA A 365 13.17 39.08 4.85
CA ALA A 365 12.77 40.00 5.93
C ALA A 365 12.68 41.47 5.50
N GLY A 366 13.33 41.82 4.38
CA GLY A 366 13.23 43.14 3.77
C GLY A 366 11.95 43.37 2.95
N SER A 367 11.15 42.33 2.68
CA SER A 367 9.96 42.46 1.84
C SER A 367 8.76 43.04 2.61
N ASP A 368 7.95 43.86 1.91
CA ASP A 368 6.75 44.49 2.49
C ASP A 368 5.73 43.44 2.97
N ILE A 369 5.66 42.28 2.30
CA ILE A 369 4.74 41.18 2.66
C ILE A 369 5.18 40.53 3.97
N HIS A 370 6.47 40.19 4.09
CA HIS A 370 7.04 39.60 5.31
C HIS A 370 6.83 40.50 6.53
N GLN A 371 7.10 41.80 6.40
CA GLN A 371 6.91 42.78 7.48
C GLN A 371 5.44 43.01 7.82
N ALA A 372 4.55 43.04 6.82
CA ALA A 372 3.11 43.23 7.05
C ALA A 372 2.46 42.03 7.72
N MET A 373 2.94 40.81 7.44
CA MET A 373 2.40 39.58 8.01
C MET A 373 3.03 39.22 9.36
N GLY A 374 4.15 39.85 9.74
CA GLY A 374 4.83 39.56 11.01
C GLY A 374 5.52 38.18 11.03
N ILE A 375 5.81 37.65 9.84
CA ILE A 375 6.46 36.36 9.62
C ILE A 375 7.89 36.42 10.19
N VAL A 376 8.37 35.31 10.73
CA VAL A 376 9.74 35.18 11.24
C VAL A 376 10.36 33.85 10.81
N ASN A 377 11.69 33.80 10.68
CA ASN A 377 12.49 32.57 10.51
C ASN A 377 12.16 31.73 9.25
N LEU A 378 11.71 32.35 8.15
CA LEU A 378 11.48 31.65 6.87
C LEU A 378 12.74 31.53 6.00
N ALA A 379 13.78 32.31 6.25
CA ALA A 379 15.04 32.16 5.54
C ALA A 379 15.69 30.82 5.91
N PRO A 380 16.24 30.03 4.97
CA PRO A 380 16.75 28.69 5.27
C PRO A 380 17.84 28.67 6.37
N GLY A 381 18.60 29.76 6.52
CA GLY A 381 19.62 29.90 7.57
C GLY A 381 19.04 30.00 8.98
N GLU A 382 17.78 30.40 9.12
CA GLU A 382 17.08 30.66 10.39
C GLU A 382 16.16 29.49 10.78
N TRP A 383 15.94 28.51 9.89
CA TRP A 383 14.95 27.45 10.10
C TRP A 383 15.14 26.64 11.40
N PHE A 384 16.37 26.55 11.89
CA PHE A 384 16.70 25.78 13.09
C PHE A 384 16.89 26.66 14.33
N GLU A 385 16.59 27.95 14.23
CA GLU A 385 16.51 28.84 15.38
C GLU A 385 15.22 28.56 16.16
N PRO A 386 15.31 28.42 17.49
CA PRO A 386 14.14 28.07 18.29
C PRO A 386 13.14 29.23 18.31
N PHE A 387 11.85 28.93 18.17
CA PHE A 387 10.77 29.91 18.36
C PHE A 387 10.80 30.51 19.77
N GLN A 388 11.08 29.65 20.76
CA GLN A 388 11.22 30.04 22.17
C GLN A 388 12.51 29.46 22.75
N THR A 389 13.36 30.32 23.29
CA THR A 389 14.70 29.94 23.76
C THR A 389 14.69 29.00 24.97
N ASP A 390 13.64 29.02 25.79
CA ASP A 390 13.42 28.13 26.93
C ASP A 390 12.98 26.72 26.54
N HIS A 391 12.46 26.54 25.32
CA HIS A 391 12.05 25.25 24.76
C HIS A 391 13.06 24.66 23.76
N ALA A 392 14.20 25.34 23.56
CA ALA A 392 15.22 24.93 22.59
C ALA A 392 15.76 23.51 22.84
N ARG A 393 15.97 22.77 21.76
CA ARG A 393 16.61 21.44 21.80
C ARG A 393 18.07 21.57 22.27
N ASP A 394 18.59 20.55 22.97
CA ASP A 394 20.00 20.49 23.35
C ASP A 394 20.92 20.54 22.10
N PRO A 395 21.75 21.58 21.92
CA PRO A 395 22.64 21.67 20.77
C PRO A 395 23.72 20.57 20.73
N GLY A 396 24.00 19.92 21.86
CA GLY A 396 24.99 18.83 22.00
C GLY A 396 24.48 17.43 21.64
N ARG A 397 23.22 17.27 21.25
CA ARG A 397 22.57 15.97 21.00
C ARG A 397 23.13 15.15 19.83
N GLY A 398 24.03 15.74 19.03
CA GLY A 398 24.75 15.06 17.94
C GLY A 398 23.88 14.77 16.71
N TYR A 399 24.40 13.91 15.84
CA TYR A 399 23.72 13.35 14.68
C TYR A 399 23.74 11.82 14.78
N ARG A 400 22.82 11.14 14.07
CA ARG A 400 22.84 9.69 13.94
C ARG A 400 24.21 9.23 13.40
N LEU A 401 24.82 8.26 14.09
CA LEU A 401 26.13 7.68 13.73
C LEU A 401 26.04 6.77 12.51
#